data_AF-A0A0K2VBQ5-F1
#
_entry.id   AF-A0A0K2VBQ5-F1
#
_cell.length_a   1.000
_cell.length_b   1.000
_cell.length_c   1.000
_cell.angle_alpha   90.00
_cell.angle_beta   90.00
_cell.angle_gamma   90.00
#
_symmetry.space_group_name_H-M   'P 1'
#
loop_
_entity.id
_entity.type
_entity.pdbx_description
1 polymer ?
#
loop_
_entity_poly.entity_id
_entity_poly.type
_entity_poly.pdbx_seq_one_letter_code
_entity_poly.pdbx_strand_id
1 'polypeptide(L)'
;MAIPKSILITGCNRRIGLGLVKEFLKLGDESLKIIATCRNKSKADELSALESSNTGRLKILELEVNNYQNDYKDFATEVGQELGVLK
;
A
#
# COMPACT_ATOMS: atom_id res chain seq x y z
N MET A 1 8.39 13.09 -18.64
CA MET A 1 8.51 12.30 -17.39
C MET A 1 7.38 11.28 -17.38
N ALA A 2 7.67 10.00 -17.19
CA ALA A 2 6.62 8.99 -17.03
C ALA A 2 6.12 9.03 -15.59
N ILE A 3 4.81 9.20 -15.40
CA ILE A 3 4.18 9.14 -14.08
C ILE A 3 3.97 7.64 -13.77
N PRO A 4 4.40 7.14 -12.59
CA PRO A 4 4.18 5.75 -12.23
C PRO A 4 2.68 5.48 -12.11
N LYS A 5 2.24 4.34 -12.64
CA LYS A 5 0.84 3.89 -12.52
C LYS A 5 0.53 3.27 -11.15
N SER A 6 1.56 2.76 -10.48
CA SER A 6 1.43 2.19 -9.14
C SER A 6 2.63 2.52 -8.27
N ILE A 7 2.38 2.62 -6.96
CA ILE A 7 3.40 2.87 -5.94
C ILE A 7 3.21 1.85 -4.81
N LEU A 8 4.30 1.17 -4.43
CA LEU A 8 4.35 0.34 -3.23
C LEU A 8 5.16 1.06 -2.17
N ILE A 9 4.60 1.21 -0.97
CA ILE A 9 5.24 1.91 0.16
C ILE A 9 5.26 0.99 1.37
N THR A 10 6.44 0.75 1.93
CA THR A 10 6.60 -0.06 3.14
C THR A 10 6.58 0.79 4.41
N GLY A 11 6.01 0.27 5.50
CA GLY A 11 6.09 0.92 6.81
C GLY A 11 5.17 2.15 6.96
N CYS A 12 3.94 2.04 6.46
CA CYS A 12 2.98 3.14 6.35
C CYS A 12 2.12 3.37 7.60
N ASN A 13 2.36 2.63 8.69
CA ASN A 13 1.53 2.77 9.90
C ASN A 13 1.62 4.17 10.53
N ARG A 14 2.77 4.84 10.43
CA ARG A 14 3.02 6.14 11.06
C ARG A 14 4.17 6.90 10.41
N ARG A 15 4.37 8.15 10.84
CA ARG A 15 5.49 9.02 10.44
C ARG A 15 5.55 9.18 8.92
N ILE A 16 6.75 9.08 8.34
CA ILE A 16 7.01 9.39 6.94
C ILE A 16 6.25 8.48 5.98
N GLY A 17 6.10 7.18 6.27
CA GLY A 17 5.36 6.27 5.40
C GLY A 17 3.90 6.69 5.26
N LEU A 18 3.24 7.03 6.37
CA LEU A 18 1.88 7.56 6.37
C LEU A 18 1.79 8.93 5.68
N GLY A 19 2.77 9.80 5.89
CA GLY A 19 2.87 11.09 5.22
C GLY A 19 2.98 10.94 3.70
N LEU A 20 3.79 10.01 3.22
CA LEU A 20 3.94 9.71 1.79
C LEU A 20 2.62 9.22 1.18
N VAL A 21 1.91 8.30 1.85
CA VAL A 21 0.60 7.84 1.37
C VAL A 21 -0.36 9.01 1.19
N LYS A 22 -0.47 9.88 2.20
CA LYS A 22 -1.33 11.07 2.13
C LYS A 22 -0.93 12.01 1.00
N GLU A 23 0.36 12.22 0.78
CA GLU A 23 0.84 13.15 -0.23
C GLU A 23 0.63 12.59 -1.64
N PHE A 24 0.88 11.30 -1.87
CA PHE A 24 0.60 10.67 -3.15
C PHE A 24 -0.90 10.61 -3.47
N LEU A 25 -1.77 10.45 -2.47
CA LEU A 25 -3.22 10.53 -2.68
C LEU A 25 -3.68 11.92 -3.15
N LYS A 26 -3.00 12.99 -2.70
CA LYS A 26 -3.30 14.37 -3.10
C LYS A 26 -2.74 14.73 -4.47
N LEU A 27 -1.48 14.35 -4.73
CA LEU A 27 -0.73 14.76 -5.91
C LEU A 27 -0.92 13.84 -7.11
N GLY A 28 -1.22 12.56 -6.86
CA GLY A 28 -1.44 11.57 -7.90
C GLY A 28 -2.79 11.75 -8.59
N ASP A 29 -2.85 11.42 -9.87
CA ASP A 29 -4.12 11.34 -10.59
C ASP A 29 -4.98 10.17 -10.09
N GLU A 30 -6.26 10.16 -10.49
CA GLU A 30 -7.24 9.14 -10.08
C GLU A 30 -6.89 7.71 -10.52
N SER A 31 -5.99 7.54 -11.49
CA SER A 31 -5.53 6.23 -11.96
C SER A 31 -4.34 5.67 -11.16
N LEU A 32 -3.70 6.50 -10.32
CA LEU A 32 -2.61 6.06 -9.47
C LEU A 32 -3.10 5.07 -8.40
N LYS A 33 -2.55 3.85 -8.43
CA LYS A 33 -2.80 2.82 -7.41
C LYS A 33 -1.67 2.78 -6.38
N ILE A 34 -2.01 2.91 -5.11
CA ILE A 34 -1.07 2.91 -3.98
C ILE A 34 -1.30 1.63 -3.17
N ILE A 35 -0.24 0.86 -2.99
CA ILE A 35 -0.20 -0.24 -2.05
C ILE A 35 0.64 0.23 -0.85
N ALA A 36 -0.01 0.36 0.29
CA ALA A 36 0.63 0.74 1.54
C ALA A 36 0.78 -0.50 2.43
N THR A 37 1.95 -0.71 3.01
CA THR A 37 2.15 -1.84 3.93
C THR A 37 2.26 -1.42 5.38
N CYS A 38 1.75 -2.27 6.26
CA CYS A 38 1.96 -2.15 7.71
C CYS A 38 2.12 -3.55 8.32
N ARG A 39 2.58 -3.64 9.56
CA ARG A 39 2.78 -4.94 10.22
C ARG A 39 1.48 -5.53 10.78
N ASN A 40 0.52 -4.68 11.08
CA ASN A 40 -0.75 -5.07 11.65
C ASN A 40 -1.77 -3.99 11.28
N LYS A 41 -2.74 -4.36 10.45
CA LYS A 41 -3.80 -3.50 9.95
C LYS A 41 -4.74 -3.05 11.07
N SER A 42 -4.97 -3.91 12.06
CA SER A 42 -5.80 -3.61 13.24
C SER A 42 -5.22 -2.50 14.14
N LYS A 43 -3.95 -2.15 13.97
CA LYS A 43 -3.26 -1.09 14.72
C LYS A 43 -2.98 0.16 13.87
N ALA A 44 -3.54 0.21 12.66
CA ALA A 44 -3.31 1.24 11.67
C ALA A 44 -4.59 2.03 11.40
N ASP A 45 -5.21 2.57 12.45
CA ASP A 45 -6.53 3.22 12.38
C ASP A 45 -6.57 4.33 11.33
N GLU A 46 -5.56 5.20 11.34
CA GLU A 46 -5.48 6.33 10.41
C GLU A 46 -5.26 5.87 8.97
N LEU A 47 -4.43 4.85 8.76
CA LEU A 47 -4.20 4.28 7.43
C LEU A 47 -5.48 3.60 6.91
N SER A 48 -6.17 2.87 7.77
CA SER A 48 -7.45 2.19 7.46
C SER A 48 -8.57 3.17 7.13
N ALA A 49 -8.62 4.31 7.81
CA ALA A 49 -9.54 5.40 7.48
C ALA A 49 -9.24 6.01 6.10
N LEU A 50 -7.96 6.15 5.74
CA LEU A 50 -7.55 6.59 4.40
C LEU A 50 -7.94 5.59 3.32
N GLU A 51 -7.74 4.29 3.53
CA GLU A 51 -8.14 3.25 2.57
C GLU A 51 -9.66 3.31 2.32
N SER A 52 -10.45 3.40 3.39
CA SER A 52 -11.91 3.52 3.30
C SER A 52 -12.34 4.73 2.48
N SER A 53 -11.65 5.87 2.67
CA SER A 53 -11.96 7.14 1.97
C SER A 53 -11.45 7.19 0.53
N ASN A 54 -10.55 6.29 0.13
CA ASN A 54 -9.88 6.27 -1.17
C ASN A 54 -10.01 4.89 -1.84
N THR A 55 -11.21 4.32 -1.74
CA THR A 55 -11.52 2.98 -2.26
C THR A 55 -11.11 2.85 -3.73
N GLY A 56 -10.36 1.80 -4.06
CA GLY A 56 -9.86 1.53 -5.42
C GLY A 56 -8.48 2.14 -5.71
N ARG A 57 -8.12 3.25 -5.05
CA ARG A 57 -6.81 3.91 -5.20
C ARG A 57 -5.81 3.50 -4.15
N LEU A 58 -6.24 3.30 -2.90
CA LEU A 58 -5.38 2.82 -1.82
C LEU A 58 -5.78 1.40 -1.42
N LYS A 59 -4.77 0.53 -1.28
CA LYS A 59 -4.90 -0.79 -0.67
C LYS A 59 -3.86 -0.96 0.43
N ILE A 60 -4.29 -1.47 1.58
CA ILE A 60 -3.41 -1.82 2.70
C ILE A 60 -3.19 -3.34 2.69
N LEU A 61 -1.92 -3.72 2.65
CA LEU A 61 -1.47 -5.10 2.81
C LEU A 61 -0.61 -5.23 4.06
N GLU A 62 -0.63 -6.40 4.70
CA GLU A 62 0.25 -6.69 5.82
C GLU A 62 1.61 -7.19 5.33
N LEU A 63 2.69 -6.66 5.92
CA LEU A 63 4.05 -7.11 5.62
C LEU A 63 4.96 -6.87 6.84
N GLU A 64 5.54 -7.95 7.35
CA GLU A 64 6.69 -7.89 8.27
C GLU A 64 7.98 -8.04 7.47
N VAL A 65 8.66 -6.91 7.24
CA VAL A 65 9.88 -6.82 6.43
C VAL A 65 11.02 -7.68 7.01
N ASN A 66 11.01 -7.94 8.32
CA ASN A 66 12.04 -8.76 8.96
C ASN A 66 11.81 -10.28 8.79
N ASN A 67 10.64 -10.71 8.31
CA ASN A 67 10.28 -12.12 8.17
C ASN A 67 10.33 -12.56 6.69
N TYR A 68 11.53 -12.52 6.11
CA TYR A 68 11.72 -12.73 4.68
C TYR A 68 11.25 -14.11 4.17
N GLN A 69 11.47 -15.17 4.95
CA GLN A 69 11.29 -16.55 4.48
C GLN A 69 9.82 -16.95 4.29
N ASN A 70 8.91 -16.37 5.06
CA ASN A 70 7.51 -16.79 5.09
C ASN A 70 6.58 -15.80 4.37
N ASP A 71 6.79 -14.50 4.56
CA ASP A 71 5.73 -13.53 4.22
C ASP A 71 5.86 -12.99 2.78
N TYR A 72 7.03 -13.11 2.15
CA TYR A 72 7.31 -12.41 0.88
C TYR A 72 6.67 -13.04 -0.35
N LYS A 73 6.53 -14.37 -0.40
CA LYS A 73 5.91 -15.05 -1.56
C LYS A 73 4.42 -14.77 -1.63
N ASP A 74 3.75 -14.88 -0.49
CA ASP A 74 2.32 -14.62 -0.38
C ASP A 74 2.05 -13.14 -0.61
N PHE A 75 2.84 -12.25 0.01
CA PHE A 75 2.76 -10.81 -0.24
C PHE A 75 2.97 -10.46 -1.73
N ALA A 76 3.96 -11.04 -2.40
CA ALA A 76 4.17 -10.79 -3.83
C ALA A 76 2.98 -11.26 -4.68
N THR A 77 2.34 -12.36 -4.28
CA THR A 77 1.13 -12.87 -4.93
C THR A 77 -0.04 -11.91 -4.74
N GLU A 78 -0.27 -11.43 -3.51
CA GLU A 78 -1.30 -10.44 -3.20
C GLU A 78 -1.11 -9.13 -3.97
N VAL A 79 0.13 -8.63 -4.03
CA VAL A 79 0.48 -7.45 -4.84
C VAL A 79 0.16 -7.70 -6.32
N GLY A 80 0.52 -8.88 -6.85
CA GLY A 80 0.24 -9.23 -8.23
C GLY A 80 -1.26 -9.33 -8.55
N GLN A 81 -2.06 -9.84 -7.62
CA GLN A 81 -3.53 -9.87 -7.72
C GLN A 81 -4.11 -8.45 -7.69
N GLU A 82 -3.67 -7.60 -6.77
CA GLU A 82 -4.12 -6.22 -6.66
C GLU A 82 -3.77 -5.37 -7.88
N LEU A 83 -2.64 -5.65 -8.52
CA LEU A 83 -2.23 -4.98 -9.75
C LEU A 83 -2.80 -5.64 -11.02
N GLY A 84 -3.52 -6.76 -10.89
CA GLY A 84 -4.10 -7.49 -12.03
C GLY A 84 -3.07 -8.17 -12.94
N VAL A 85 -1.85 -8.40 -12.45
CA VAL A 85 -0.74 -9.02 -13.20
C VAL A 85 -0.75 -10.54 -13.05
N LEU A 86 -1.31 -11.04 -11.93
CA LEU A 86 -1.51 -12.46 -11.66
C LEU A 86 -3.02 -12.75 -11.64
N LYS A 87 -3.45 -13.77 -12.39
CA LYS A 87 -4.83 -14.30 -12.40
C LYS A 87 -4.93 -15.54 -11.53
#